data_AF-A0A2U1QRP8-F1
#
_entry.id   AF-A0A2U1QRP8-F1
#
_cell.length_a   1.000
_cell.length_b   1.000
_cell.length_c   1.000
_cell.angle_alpha   90.00
_cell.angle_beta   90.00
_cell.angle_gamma   90.00
#
_symmetry.space_group_name_H-M   'P 1'
#
loop_
_entity.id
_entity.type
_entity.pdbx_description
1 polymer ?
#
loop_
_entity_poly.entity_id
_entity_poly.type
_entity_poly.pdbx_seq_one_letter_code
_entity_poly.pdbx_strand_id
1 'polypeptide(L)'
;MKKIVCALLLIQSGFMMAQKETFVTINGKKVQINPNSLNTADNGLTANEGNVQLGGRLTRSTTLITNPGNTLSVTGLETGSAADNIVVTDANGVLKTISSSVIANVKEIRIISASDAVKDTDYTIIASKLSDNITISLPDATSSKGRTLVINQTDVVNSSGNEVTVKFNVPVVYSDTLSVDELAAPYYSATGGSLKITLQSDGEKWYVVSSL
;
A
#
# COMPACT_ATOMS: atom_id res chain seq x y z
N MET A 1 -29.54 9.87 85.89
CA MET A 1 -30.37 10.41 84.77
C MET A 1 -29.67 11.51 83.96
N LYS A 2 -29.11 12.58 84.58
CA LYS A 2 -28.47 13.69 83.82
C LYS A 2 -27.31 13.27 82.88
N LYS A 3 -26.48 12.31 83.28
CA LYS A 3 -25.34 11.82 82.44
C LYS A 3 -25.79 11.06 81.19
N ILE A 4 -26.91 10.32 81.26
CA ILE A 4 -27.47 9.56 80.13
C ILE A 4 -28.15 10.49 79.13
N VAL A 5 -28.85 11.54 79.63
CA VAL A 5 -29.49 12.55 78.79
C VAL A 5 -28.45 13.37 78.02
N CYS A 6 -27.34 13.78 78.67
CA CYS A 6 -26.23 14.43 77.96
C CYS A 6 -25.59 13.52 76.91
N ALA A 7 -25.43 12.22 77.20
CA ALA A 7 -24.87 11.28 76.23
C ALA A 7 -25.79 11.11 75.01
N LEU A 8 -27.11 11.01 75.20
CA LEU A 8 -28.07 10.95 74.08
C LEU A 8 -28.07 12.25 73.26
N LEU A 9 -28.01 13.41 73.90
CA LEU A 9 -27.94 14.70 73.20
C LEU A 9 -26.64 14.87 72.41
N LEU A 10 -25.51 14.42 72.95
CA LEU A 10 -24.22 14.43 72.26
C LEU A 10 -24.20 13.45 71.08
N ILE A 11 -24.81 12.28 71.22
CA ILE A 11 -24.93 11.30 70.13
C ILE A 11 -25.82 11.87 69.01
N GLN A 12 -26.99 12.42 69.35
CA GLN A 12 -27.92 12.98 68.37
C GLN A 12 -27.32 14.20 67.63
N SER A 13 -26.60 15.07 68.34
CA SER A 13 -25.94 16.24 67.73
C SER A 13 -24.69 15.87 66.91
N GLY A 14 -23.95 14.84 67.29
CA GLY A 14 -22.81 14.33 66.51
C GLY A 14 -23.21 13.73 65.16
N PHE A 15 -24.35 13.04 65.07
CA PHE A 15 -24.85 12.49 63.80
C PHE A 15 -25.37 13.55 62.81
N MET A 16 -25.71 14.75 63.29
CA MET A 16 -26.19 15.84 62.42
C MET A 16 -25.05 16.63 61.75
N MET A 17 -23.82 16.58 62.26
CA MET A 17 -22.70 17.40 61.75
C MET A 17 -21.78 16.70 60.74
N ALA A 18 -22.08 15.46 60.34
CA ALA A 18 -21.25 14.69 59.40
C ALA A 18 -22.05 14.14 58.21
N GLN A 19 -22.96 14.94 57.65
CA GLN A 19 -23.74 14.52 56.47
C GLN A 19 -23.17 15.17 55.22
N LYS A 20 -22.68 14.33 54.31
CA LYS A 20 -22.40 14.72 52.93
C LYS A 20 -23.76 14.81 52.23
N GLU A 21 -24.09 15.96 51.65
CA GLU A 21 -25.34 16.19 50.92
C GLU A 21 -25.53 15.10 49.83
N THR A 22 -26.59 14.30 49.93
CA THR A 22 -26.96 13.32 48.90
C THR A 22 -28.43 13.46 48.56
N PHE A 23 -28.76 13.54 47.27
CA PHE A 23 -30.14 13.44 46.82
C PHE A 23 -30.68 12.04 47.13
N VAL A 24 -31.86 11.98 47.74
CA VAL A 24 -32.58 10.74 48.06
C VAL A 24 -33.97 10.78 47.46
N THR A 25 -34.52 9.61 47.11
CA THR A 25 -35.93 9.50 46.73
C THR A 25 -36.82 9.68 47.96
N ILE A 26 -38.13 9.88 47.75
CA ILE A 26 -39.13 9.95 48.84
C ILE A 26 -39.15 8.71 49.75
N ASN A 27 -38.58 7.59 49.30
CA ASN A 27 -38.47 6.33 50.05
C ASN A 27 -37.08 6.16 50.70
N GLY A 28 -36.27 7.23 50.79
CA GLY A 28 -34.97 7.21 51.46
C GLY A 28 -33.82 6.54 50.69
N LYS A 29 -34.04 6.12 49.44
CA LYS A 29 -32.97 5.54 48.61
C LYS A 29 -32.11 6.64 48.00
N LYS A 30 -30.79 6.55 48.12
CA LYS A 30 -29.84 7.48 47.48
C LYS A 30 -30.04 7.46 45.96
N VAL A 31 -30.19 8.64 45.36
CA VAL A 31 -30.20 8.85 43.92
C VAL A 31 -28.77 9.06 43.48
N GLN A 32 -28.23 8.09 42.75
CA GLN A 32 -26.95 8.26 42.07
C GLN A 32 -27.23 8.95 40.72
N ILE A 33 -26.95 10.24 40.63
CA ILE A 33 -26.90 10.93 39.33
C ILE A 33 -25.55 10.57 38.71
N ASN A 34 -25.58 9.83 37.61
CA ASN A 34 -24.37 9.49 36.86
C ASN A 34 -24.36 10.33 35.57
N PRO A 35 -23.96 11.63 35.64
CA PRO A 35 -23.97 12.50 34.46
C PRO A 35 -23.01 12.01 33.36
N ASN A 36 -22.10 11.10 33.70
CA ASN A 36 -21.09 10.52 32.83
C ASN A 36 -21.41 9.07 32.41
N SER A 37 -22.66 8.62 32.50
CA SER A 37 -23.09 7.44 31.76
C SER A 37 -23.08 7.82 30.28
N LEU A 38 -21.89 7.81 29.67
CA LEU A 38 -21.68 8.06 28.25
C LEU A 38 -22.27 6.88 27.49
N ASN A 39 -23.58 6.92 27.29
CA ASN A 39 -24.33 5.87 26.61
C ASN A 39 -24.16 5.96 25.09
N THR A 40 -23.60 7.06 24.59
CA THR A 40 -23.46 7.36 23.17
C THR A 40 -22.09 7.93 22.88
N ALA A 41 -21.49 7.43 21.81
CA ALA A 41 -20.35 8.04 21.13
C ALA A 41 -20.68 8.04 19.62
N ASP A 42 -20.10 8.97 18.87
CA ASP A 42 -20.29 9.06 17.41
C ASP A 42 -18.96 9.41 16.76
N ASN A 43 -18.90 9.25 15.44
CA ASN A 43 -17.83 9.72 14.58
C ASN A 43 -16.44 9.19 14.94
N GLY A 44 -16.26 7.87 14.82
CA GLY A 44 -14.98 7.19 15.07
C GLY A 44 -14.84 6.63 16.48
N LEU A 45 -15.73 7.03 17.39
CA LEU A 45 -15.78 6.57 18.77
C LEU A 45 -16.96 5.61 19.02
N THR A 46 -16.77 4.69 19.95
CA THR A 46 -17.79 3.75 20.45
C THR A 46 -17.89 3.87 21.97
N ALA A 47 -19.11 3.86 22.50
CA ALA A 47 -19.37 3.75 23.93
C ALA A 47 -19.66 2.28 24.27
N ASN A 48 -18.82 1.65 25.09
CA ASN A 48 -19.00 0.26 25.52
C ASN A 48 -18.70 0.11 27.01
N GLU A 49 -19.66 -0.45 27.77
CA GLU A 49 -19.50 -0.74 29.20
C GLU A 49 -19.00 0.47 30.03
N GLY A 50 -19.46 1.68 29.70
CA GLY A 50 -19.06 2.91 30.37
C GLY A 50 -17.73 3.52 29.89
N ASN A 51 -17.06 2.91 28.90
CA ASN A 51 -15.86 3.46 28.27
C ASN A 51 -16.20 4.10 26.92
N VAL A 52 -15.50 5.19 26.57
CA VAL A 52 -15.49 5.74 25.20
C VAL A 52 -14.15 5.43 24.55
N GLN A 53 -14.18 4.77 23.40
CA GLN A 53 -13.01 4.17 22.76
C GLN A 53 -13.00 4.45 21.25
N LEU A 54 -11.84 4.39 20.61
CA LEU A 54 -11.76 4.31 19.14
C LEU A 54 -12.34 2.98 18.65
N GLY A 55 -12.88 2.97 17.43
CA GLY A 55 -13.46 1.78 16.81
C GLY A 55 -14.90 1.96 16.31
N GLY A 56 -15.43 3.18 16.37
CA GLY A 56 -16.71 3.53 15.76
C GLY A 56 -16.57 3.90 14.28
N ARG A 57 -17.68 3.95 13.55
CA ARG A 57 -17.69 4.46 12.16
C ARG A 57 -17.56 5.99 12.15
N LEU A 58 -16.76 6.53 11.23
CA LEU A 58 -16.79 7.95 10.92
C LEU A 58 -18.09 8.28 10.18
N THR A 59 -18.92 9.14 10.75
CA THR A 59 -20.21 9.57 10.17
C THR A 59 -20.09 10.92 9.46
N ARG A 60 -18.94 11.59 9.60
CA ARG A 60 -18.58 12.85 8.95
C ARG A 60 -17.05 12.95 8.79
N SER A 61 -16.58 13.85 7.93
CA SER A 61 -15.15 14.12 7.77
C SER A 61 -14.52 14.53 9.09
N THR A 62 -13.34 13.99 9.40
CA THR A 62 -12.62 14.23 10.65
C THR A 62 -11.17 14.58 10.36
N THR A 63 -10.60 15.48 11.17
CA THR A 63 -9.21 15.91 11.05
C THR A 63 -8.55 15.86 12.43
N LEU A 64 -7.39 15.22 12.50
CA LEU A 64 -6.51 15.28 13.66
C LEU A 64 -5.40 16.30 13.35
N ILE A 65 -5.39 17.40 14.09
CA ILE A 65 -4.38 18.45 13.93
C ILE A 65 -3.26 18.20 14.94
N THR A 66 -2.06 17.91 14.43
CA THR A 66 -0.84 17.78 15.23
C THR A 66 -0.01 19.05 15.16
N ASN A 67 1.00 19.17 16.01
CA ASN A 67 2.01 20.21 15.93
C ASN A 67 3.37 19.63 16.36
N PRO A 68 4.50 20.36 16.21
CA PRO A 68 5.81 19.83 16.55
C PRO A 68 5.98 19.37 18.01
N GLY A 69 5.20 19.93 18.95
CA GLY A 69 5.18 19.50 20.35
C GLY A 69 4.16 18.41 20.66
N ASN A 70 3.15 18.22 19.80
CA ASN A 70 2.06 17.26 19.95
C ASN A 70 1.93 16.41 18.68
N THR A 71 2.73 15.35 18.58
CA THR A 71 2.76 14.42 17.44
C THR A 71 1.78 13.25 17.63
N LEU A 72 1.33 12.63 16.53
CA LEU A 72 0.61 11.35 16.57
C LEU A 72 1.59 10.19 16.41
N SER A 73 1.69 9.34 17.43
CA SER A 73 2.50 8.12 17.42
C SER A 73 1.62 6.89 17.59
N VAL A 74 1.82 5.87 16.76
CA VAL A 74 1.18 4.55 16.90
C VAL A 74 2.27 3.54 17.21
N THR A 75 2.34 3.12 18.48
CA THR A 75 3.37 2.18 18.97
C THR A 75 2.85 0.76 19.01
N GLY A 76 3.74 -0.23 18.90
CA GLY A 76 3.36 -1.65 18.95
C GLY A 76 2.78 -2.19 17.64
N LEU A 77 3.17 -1.60 16.51
CA LEU A 77 2.83 -2.12 15.19
C LEU A 77 3.51 -3.47 14.94
N GLU A 78 2.78 -4.40 14.34
CA GLU A 78 3.30 -5.70 13.89
C GLU A 78 3.92 -5.61 12.50
N THR A 79 4.78 -6.58 12.15
CA THR A 79 5.36 -6.70 10.81
C THR A 79 4.28 -7.14 9.80
N GLY A 80 4.10 -6.35 8.73
CA GLY A 80 3.17 -6.66 7.66
C GLY A 80 3.67 -7.72 6.67
N SER A 81 2.77 -8.13 5.76
CA SER A 81 3.04 -9.05 4.65
C SER A 81 3.32 -8.30 3.33
N ALA A 82 3.87 -9.00 2.33
CA ALA A 82 4.06 -8.41 1.00
C ALA A 82 2.74 -8.07 0.28
N ALA A 83 1.62 -8.67 0.70
CA ALA A 83 0.30 -8.41 0.14
C ALA A 83 -0.42 -7.21 0.79
N ASP A 84 0.12 -6.67 1.88
CA ASP A 84 -0.50 -5.56 2.59
C ASP A 84 -0.35 -4.26 1.80
N ASN A 85 -1.27 -3.32 2.04
CA ASN A 85 -1.20 -2.00 1.43
C ASN A 85 -0.30 -1.06 2.23
N ILE A 86 0.24 -0.05 1.53
CA ILE A 86 1.00 1.03 2.14
C ILE A 86 0.04 2.19 2.43
N VAL A 87 0.07 2.68 3.68
CA VAL A 87 -0.67 3.89 4.06
C VAL A 87 0.10 5.12 3.59
N VAL A 88 -0.57 6.00 2.86
CA VAL A 88 -0.03 7.26 2.32
C VAL A 88 -0.98 8.41 2.63
N THR A 89 -0.54 9.64 2.38
CA THR A 89 -1.40 10.83 2.44
C THR A 89 -1.54 11.44 1.05
N ASP A 90 -2.72 12.00 0.76
CA ASP A 90 -2.88 12.86 -0.42
C ASP A 90 -2.46 14.31 -0.15
N ALA A 91 -2.58 15.17 -1.16
CA ALA A 91 -2.21 16.58 -1.07
C ALA A 91 -2.99 17.37 0.01
N ASN A 92 -4.15 16.87 0.45
CA ASN A 92 -4.96 17.48 1.49
C ASN A 92 -4.72 16.84 2.88
N GLY A 93 -3.76 15.91 2.99
CA GLY A 93 -3.47 15.20 4.23
C GLY A 93 -4.45 14.07 4.56
N VAL A 94 -5.30 13.65 3.62
CA VAL A 94 -6.22 12.51 3.83
C VAL A 94 -5.43 11.21 3.71
N LEU A 95 -5.56 10.33 4.72
CA LEU A 95 -4.96 9.00 4.68
C LEU A 95 -5.63 8.14 3.60
N LYS A 96 -4.82 7.51 2.76
CA LYS A 96 -5.21 6.59 1.70
C LYS A 96 -4.33 5.35 1.76
N THR A 97 -4.67 4.35 0.96
CA THR A 97 -3.84 3.18 0.73
C THR A 97 -3.43 3.11 -0.74
N ILE A 98 -2.23 2.61 -0.97
CA ILE A 98 -1.76 2.15 -2.29
C ILE A 98 -1.25 0.72 -2.17
N SER A 99 -1.28 -0.02 -3.28
CA SER A 99 -0.68 -1.36 -3.30
C SER A 99 0.81 -1.30 -3.03
N SER A 100 1.34 -2.26 -2.28
CA SER A 100 2.78 -2.43 -2.06
C SER A 100 3.59 -2.62 -3.35
N SER A 101 2.93 -3.10 -4.42
CA SER A 101 3.55 -3.28 -5.75
C SER A 101 4.09 -1.98 -6.33
N VAL A 102 3.58 -0.81 -5.90
CA VAL A 102 4.07 0.50 -6.34
C VAL A 102 5.52 0.76 -5.90
N ILE A 103 5.99 0.12 -4.82
CA ILE A 103 7.36 0.30 -4.29
C ILE A 103 8.22 -0.96 -4.51
N ALA A 104 7.60 -2.09 -4.85
CA ALA A 104 8.30 -3.34 -5.11
C ALA A 104 9.22 -3.21 -6.34
N ASN A 105 10.49 -2.89 -6.12
CA ASN A 105 11.55 -2.92 -7.13
C ASN A 105 12.03 -4.36 -7.39
N VAL A 106 11.12 -5.33 -7.43
CA VAL A 106 11.45 -6.71 -7.76
C VAL A 106 11.55 -6.83 -9.28
N LYS A 107 12.77 -6.94 -9.77
CA LYS A 107 13.08 -7.07 -11.20
C LYS A 107 13.05 -8.55 -11.59
N GLU A 108 11.86 -9.11 -11.75
CA GLU A 108 11.71 -10.53 -12.10
C GLU A 108 12.30 -10.83 -13.49
N ILE A 109 12.77 -12.08 -13.63
CA ILE A 109 13.17 -12.66 -14.91
C ILE A 109 12.05 -13.59 -15.35
N ARG A 110 11.51 -13.33 -16.55
CA ARG A 110 10.55 -14.20 -17.21
C ARG A 110 11.22 -14.85 -18.42
N ILE A 111 11.10 -16.16 -18.55
CA ILE A 111 11.60 -16.92 -19.70
C ILE A 111 10.41 -17.29 -20.58
N ILE A 112 10.51 -17.00 -21.87
CA ILE A 112 9.48 -17.29 -22.87
C ILE A 112 10.08 -18.04 -24.06
N SER A 113 9.26 -18.83 -24.74
CA SER A 113 9.63 -19.55 -25.97
C SER A 113 8.61 -19.35 -27.11
N ALA A 114 7.64 -18.46 -26.92
CA ALA A 114 6.56 -18.15 -27.85
C ALA A 114 6.17 -16.67 -27.70
N SER A 115 5.42 -16.13 -28.68
CA SER A 115 4.89 -14.77 -28.64
C SER A 115 4.03 -14.54 -27.41
N ASP A 116 4.25 -13.42 -26.72
CA ASP A 116 3.50 -13.06 -25.51
C ASP A 116 3.55 -11.53 -25.28
N ALA A 117 2.64 -11.02 -24.46
CA ALA A 117 2.63 -9.63 -24.04
C ALA A 117 3.48 -9.41 -22.79
N VAL A 118 4.10 -8.23 -22.70
CA VAL A 118 4.78 -7.76 -21.49
C VAL A 118 3.75 -7.53 -20.38
N LYS A 119 4.01 -8.08 -19.20
CA LYS A 119 3.19 -7.92 -17.98
C LYS A 119 3.73 -6.78 -17.13
N ASP A 120 2.91 -6.17 -16.28
CA ASP A 120 3.33 -5.02 -15.45
C ASP A 120 4.53 -5.31 -14.54
N THR A 121 4.70 -6.56 -14.11
CA THR A 121 5.82 -7.01 -13.27
C THR A 121 7.09 -7.36 -14.05
N ASP A 122 7.02 -7.43 -15.38
CA ASP A 122 8.18 -7.80 -16.19
C ASP A 122 9.22 -6.69 -16.18
N TYR A 123 10.46 -7.12 -15.88
CA TYR A 123 11.65 -6.31 -16.03
C TYR A 123 12.64 -6.95 -17.02
N THR A 124 12.92 -8.25 -16.89
CA THR A 124 13.76 -8.99 -17.84
C THR A 124 12.93 -10.08 -18.51
N ILE A 125 12.93 -10.09 -19.84
CA ILE A 125 12.34 -11.16 -20.65
C ILE A 125 13.46 -11.86 -21.41
N ILE A 126 13.59 -13.16 -21.19
CA ILE A 126 14.53 -14.04 -21.89
C ILE A 126 13.73 -14.88 -22.88
N ALA A 127 13.88 -14.60 -24.16
CA ALA A 127 13.42 -15.43 -25.26
C ALA A 127 14.43 -16.58 -25.47
N SER A 128 14.01 -17.80 -25.16
CA SER A 128 14.86 -18.99 -25.21
C SER A 128 14.15 -20.17 -25.85
N LYS A 129 14.92 -21.07 -26.49
CA LYS A 129 14.40 -22.26 -27.18
C LYS A 129 13.32 -21.93 -28.22
N LEU A 130 13.55 -20.88 -29.00
CA LEU A 130 12.62 -20.45 -30.05
C LEU A 130 12.54 -21.52 -31.15
N SER A 131 11.34 -21.97 -31.49
CA SER A 131 11.11 -22.81 -32.68
C SER A 131 11.00 -21.97 -33.95
N ASP A 132 10.43 -20.78 -33.82
CA ASP A 132 10.13 -19.82 -34.88
C ASP A 132 10.35 -18.39 -34.37
N ASN A 133 10.18 -17.42 -35.26
CA ASN A 133 10.11 -16.02 -34.86
C ASN A 133 8.98 -15.80 -33.86
N ILE A 134 9.25 -15.01 -32.83
CA ILE A 134 8.24 -14.64 -31.83
C ILE A 134 8.04 -13.14 -31.80
N THR A 135 6.90 -12.70 -31.27
CA THR A 135 6.60 -11.29 -31.04
C THR A 135 6.38 -11.04 -29.57
N ILE A 136 7.21 -10.18 -28.98
CA ILE A 136 6.98 -9.62 -27.65
C ILE A 136 6.11 -8.38 -27.83
N SER A 137 4.87 -8.43 -27.34
CA SER A 137 3.96 -7.29 -27.43
C SER A 137 4.27 -6.29 -26.32
N LEU A 138 4.94 -5.20 -26.69
CA LEU A 138 5.22 -4.08 -25.80
C LEU A 138 3.91 -3.35 -25.45
N PRO A 139 3.77 -2.86 -24.21
CA PRO A 139 2.64 -2.04 -23.83
C PRO A 139 2.72 -0.67 -24.52
N ASP A 140 1.59 0.03 -24.54
CA ASP A 140 1.52 1.41 -25.05
C ASP A 140 2.58 2.28 -24.36
N ALA A 141 3.37 3.00 -25.17
CA ALA A 141 4.42 3.89 -24.66
C ALA A 141 3.84 4.97 -23.74
N THR A 142 2.64 5.46 -24.03
CA THR A 142 1.97 6.53 -23.28
C THR A 142 1.69 6.14 -21.83
N SER A 143 1.28 4.90 -21.58
CA SER A 143 1.06 4.35 -20.23
C SER A 143 2.35 3.80 -19.59
N SER A 144 3.46 3.80 -20.34
CA SER A 144 4.73 3.18 -19.93
C SER A 144 5.88 4.18 -19.78
N LYS A 145 5.61 5.50 -19.71
CA LYS A 145 6.66 6.53 -19.61
C LYS A 145 7.67 6.23 -18.51
N GLY A 146 8.95 6.16 -18.87
CA GLY A 146 10.06 5.87 -17.97
C GLY A 146 10.30 4.38 -17.69
N ARG A 147 9.38 3.50 -18.10
CA ARG A 147 9.51 2.05 -17.90
C ARG A 147 10.71 1.52 -18.68
N THR A 148 11.49 0.67 -18.02
CA THR A 148 12.67 0.00 -18.60
C THR A 148 12.40 -1.50 -18.70
N LEU A 149 12.79 -2.11 -19.82
CA LEU A 149 12.71 -3.54 -20.07
C LEU A 149 14.05 -4.05 -20.60
N VAL A 150 14.49 -5.21 -20.12
CA VAL A 150 15.64 -5.93 -20.69
C VAL A 150 15.10 -7.09 -21.52
N ILE A 151 15.44 -7.10 -22.81
CA ILE A 151 15.07 -8.17 -23.73
C ILE A 151 16.34 -8.93 -24.12
N ASN A 152 16.34 -10.23 -23.90
CA ASN A 152 17.45 -11.11 -24.21
C ASN A 152 16.97 -12.28 -25.06
N GLN A 153 17.54 -12.46 -26.25
CA GLN A 153 17.35 -13.65 -27.07
C GLN A 153 18.57 -14.56 -26.90
N THR A 154 18.38 -15.76 -26.37
CA THR A 154 19.50 -16.68 -26.08
C THR A 154 20.09 -17.32 -27.33
N ASP A 155 19.25 -17.59 -28.33
CA ASP A 155 19.63 -18.30 -29.54
C ASP A 155 19.10 -17.57 -30.76
N VAL A 156 19.99 -17.25 -31.72
CA VAL A 156 19.63 -16.69 -33.03
C VAL A 156 19.31 -17.75 -34.09
N VAL A 157 19.51 -19.03 -33.75
CA VAL A 157 19.20 -20.18 -34.59
C VAL A 157 18.46 -21.22 -33.76
N ASN A 158 17.39 -21.80 -34.30
CA ASN A 158 16.64 -22.86 -33.62
C ASN A 158 17.37 -24.21 -33.68
N SER A 159 16.82 -25.24 -33.02
CA SER A 159 17.39 -26.60 -33.01
C SER A 159 17.46 -27.27 -34.39
N SER A 160 16.75 -26.74 -35.38
CA SER A 160 16.75 -27.24 -36.77
C SER A 160 17.76 -26.52 -37.65
N GLY A 161 18.50 -25.54 -37.14
CA GLY A 161 19.46 -24.76 -37.91
C GLY A 161 18.86 -23.55 -38.64
N ASN A 162 17.58 -23.23 -38.44
CA ASN A 162 16.94 -22.05 -39.05
C ASN A 162 17.13 -20.82 -38.18
N GLU A 163 17.38 -19.66 -38.81
CA GLU A 163 17.41 -18.38 -38.11
C GLU A 163 16.05 -18.06 -37.47
N VAL A 164 16.11 -17.52 -36.25
CA VAL A 164 14.95 -17.07 -35.48
C VAL A 164 15.25 -15.70 -34.90
N THR A 165 14.22 -14.86 -34.83
CA THR A 165 14.34 -13.50 -34.29
C THR A 165 13.19 -13.15 -33.36
N VAL A 166 13.50 -12.36 -32.33
CA VAL A 166 12.52 -11.69 -31.50
C VAL A 166 12.05 -10.42 -32.20
N LYS A 167 10.74 -10.33 -32.40
CA LYS A 167 10.04 -9.18 -32.93
C LYS A 167 9.28 -8.43 -31.84
N PHE A 168 8.88 -7.22 -32.17
CA PHE A 168 8.02 -6.35 -31.38
C PHE A 168 6.75 -6.06 -32.17
N ASN A 169 5.65 -5.78 -31.47
CA ASN A 169 4.39 -5.35 -32.09
C ASN A 169 4.43 -3.90 -32.60
N VAL A 170 5.46 -3.14 -32.22
CA VAL A 170 5.69 -1.75 -32.62
C VAL A 170 7.17 -1.56 -32.93
N PRO A 171 7.52 -0.64 -33.86
CA PRO A 171 8.91 -0.28 -34.07
C PRO A 171 9.53 0.31 -32.80
N VAL A 172 10.71 -0.17 -32.44
CA VAL A 172 11.56 0.44 -31.41
C VAL A 172 12.63 1.30 -32.08
N VAL A 173 13.04 2.38 -31.42
CA VAL A 173 13.99 3.35 -31.96
C VAL A 173 15.40 2.98 -31.51
N TYR A 174 16.26 2.62 -32.46
CA TYR A 174 17.68 2.34 -32.21
C TYR A 174 18.56 3.59 -32.39
N SER A 175 18.21 4.43 -33.37
CA SER A 175 18.88 5.69 -33.65
C SER A 175 17.95 6.64 -34.42
N ASP A 176 18.42 7.86 -34.69
CA ASP A 176 17.69 8.84 -35.50
C ASP A 176 17.29 8.33 -36.91
N THR A 177 18.02 7.33 -37.42
CA THR A 177 17.81 6.76 -38.76
C THR A 177 17.29 5.34 -38.76
N LEU A 178 17.24 4.67 -37.61
CA LEU A 178 16.87 3.27 -37.50
C LEU A 178 15.76 3.07 -36.47
N SER A 179 14.60 2.67 -36.97
CA SER A 179 13.51 2.17 -36.15
C SER A 179 12.92 0.94 -36.83
N VAL A 180 12.91 -0.18 -36.10
CA VAL A 180 12.51 -1.50 -36.61
C VAL A 180 11.75 -2.24 -35.53
N ASP A 181 10.91 -3.19 -35.95
CA ASP A 181 10.06 -4.03 -35.10
C ASP A 181 10.72 -5.37 -34.79
N GLU A 182 12.04 -5.45 -34.82
CA GLU A 182 12.81 -6.65 -34.49
C GLU A 182 14.11 -6.33 -33.77
N LEU A 183 14.62 -7.33 -33.07
CA LEU A 183 15.86 -7.25 -32.32
C LEU A 183 17.06 -7.17 -33.27
N ALA A 184 17.60 -5.96 -33.47
CA ALA A 184 18.61 -5.65 -34.49
C ALA A 184 20.05 -5.44 -33.97
N ALA A 185 20.38 -5.87 -32.75
CA ALA A 185 21.74 -5.72 -32.15
C ALA A 185 22.80 -6.58 -32.89
N PRO A 186 24.11 -6.22 -32.85
CA PRO A 186 25.05 -6.60 -33.89
C PRO A 186 25.39 -8.10 -33.91
N TYR A 187 25.37 -8.63 -35.14
CA TYR A 187 25.87 -9.92 -35.63
C TYR A 187 27.04 -10.53 -34.83
N TYR A 188 26.84 -11.73 -34.26
CA TYR A 188 27.93 -12.60 -33.80
C TYR A 188 27.82 -14.02 -34.37
N SER A 189 28.80 -14.34 -35.23
CA SER A 189 29.42 -15.65 -35.52
C SER A 189 28.54 -16.88 -35.80
N ALA A 190 28.95 -17.66 -36.81
CA ALA A 190 28.28 -18.84 -37.36
C ALA A 190 28.04 -20.05 -36.42
N THR A 191 28.30 -19.93 -35.11
CA THR A 191 28.23 -21.04 -34.14
C THR A 191 27.32 -20.74 -32.94
N GLY A 192 26.52 -19.69 -33.00
CA GLY A 192 25.59 -19.28 -31.95
C GLY A 192 25.96 -17.93 -31.33
N GLY A 193 24.92 -17.14 -31.07
CA GLY A 193 25.01 -15.81 -30.49
C GLY A 193 23.73 -15.48 -29.72
N SER A 194 23.85 -14.57 -28.75
CA SER A 194 22.74 -14.01 -27.98
C SER A 194 22.61 -12.53 -28.29
N LEU A 195 21.39 -12.02 -28.38
CA LEU A 195 21.13 -10.61 -28.60
C LEU A 195 20.51 -10.01 -27.33
N LYS A 196 21.04 -8.87 -26.87
CA LYS A 196 20.49 -8.20 -25.70
C LYS A 196 20.29 -6.71 -25.96
N ILE A 197 19.09 -6.24 -25.65
CA ILE A 197 18.79 -4.80 -25.61
C ILE A 197 18.14 -4.42 -24.28
N THR A 198 18.33 -3.17 -23.91
CA THR A 198 17.54 -2.50 -22.89
C THR A 198 16.68 -1.46 -23.59
N LEU A 199 15.37 -1.60 -23.42
CA LEU A 199 14.36 -0.67 -23.91
C LEU A 199 13.95 0.29 -22.80
N GLN A 200 13.70 1.54 -23.14
CA GLN A 200 13.07 2.51 -22.26
C GLN A 200 12.02 3.32 -23.02
N SER A 201 10.84 3.51 -22.44
CA SER A 201 9.82 4.38 -23.04
C SER A 201 9.95 5.82 -22.56
N ASP A 202 9.78 6.78 -23.47
CA ASP A 202 9.73 8.21 -23.17
C ASP A 202 8.28 8.74 -22.97
N GLY A 203 7.28 7.89 -23.20
CA GLY A 203 5.86 8.28 -23.23
C GLY A 203 5.26 8.38 -24.63
N GLU A 204 6.06 8.26 -25.70
CA GLU A 204 5.58 8.28 -27.09
C GLU A 204 6.09 7.07 -27.88
N LYS A 205 7.34 6.68 -27.65
CA LYS A 205 8.01 5.55 -28.32
C LYS A 205 8.78 4.70 -27.30
N TRP A 206 9.29 3.58 -27.79
CA TRP A 206 10.26 2.74 -27.11
C TRP A 206 11.64 2.95 -27.74
N TYR A 207 12.63 3.27 -26.92
CA TYR A 207 14.00 3.51 -27.33
C TYR A 207 14.92 2.40 -26.84
N VAL A 208 15.86 1.98 -27.69
CA VAL A 208 16.98 1.15 -27.27
C VAL A 208 18.01 2.05 -26.61
N VAL A 209 18.17 1.93 -25.29
CA VAL A 209 19.09 2.77 -24.49
C VAL A 209 20.42 2.07 -24.20
N SER A 210 20.49 0.77 -24.43
CA SER A 210 21.72 -0.03 -24.36
C SER A 210 21.54 -1.29 -25.19
N SER A 211 22.58 -1.68 -25.91
CA SER A 211 22.67 -2.96 -26.62
C SER A 211 24.01 -3.62 -26.31
N LEU A 212 24.01 -4.94 -26.18
CA LEU A 212 25.19 -5.78 -26.07
C LEU A 212 25.14 -6.89 -27.11
#